data_AF-A0A2V6CJN3-F1
#
_entry.id   AF-A0A2V6CJN3-F1
#
_cell.length_a   1.000
_cell.length_b   1.000
_cell.length_c   1.000
_cell.angle_alpha   90.00
_cell.angle_beta   90.00
_cell.angle_gamma   90.00
#
_symmetry.space_group_name_H-M   'P 1'
#
loop_
_entity.id
_entity.type
_entity.pdbx_description
1 polymer ?
#
loop_
_entity_poly.entity_id
_entity_poly.type
_entity_poly.pdbx_seq_one_letter_code
_entity_poly.pdbx_strand_id
1 'polypeptide(L)'
;MNRKPIAIGNAKRTREAFTLAELLVSILIIGLIVFVAAQLMSNASAISRTGQKHVSTDTQARVVLDRMALDFAQMLKRIDVDYYVKQPNGYTGHGNGHGWGHHLNGQLGSDQIAFFTQVPGYYPSGAQSPYSLVAYRVNQSSSTNRAWMKLERLSRGLLWNGVSNTNTPLVFLPLTIGSQWPWAVNNNTTCGGNSGNNSCDPDGFYEVIGPGVFRFEYYYVLKNGRASDVPWDRDARPNQTTLTNPQSIGLTDVEAIGVVIAVINSTDRAIIDANAANLANASLLDLASDLADFAGAHGRGVGNQTRYIGQIENDWENTLETVTQTGQTSSGGYFPPAVASNIRIYGRTFDLKTLSTF
;
A
#
# COMPACT_ATOMS: atom_id res chain seq x y z
N MET A 1 -84.39 61.35 -34.40
CA MET A 1 -83.70 60.16 -33.84
C MET A 1 -82.22 60.26 -34.20
N ASN A 2 -81.39 60.37 -33.18
CA ASN A 2 -79.96 60.66 -33.24
C ASN A 2 -79.19 59.34 -33.48
N ARG A 3 -78.44 59.20 -34.58
CA ARG A 3 -77.49 58.09 -34.76
C ARG A 3 -76.08 58.66 -34.87
N LYS A 4 -75.33 58.56 -33.77
CA LYS A 4 -73.89 58.83 -33.71
C LYS A 4 -73.16 57.84 -34.63
N PRO A 5 -72.23 58.29 -35.49
CA PRO A 5 -71.32 57.38 -36.16
C PRO A 5 -70.32 56.80 -35.15
N ILE A 6 -70.16 55.47 -35.21
CA ILE A 6 -69.19 54.69 -34.43
C ILE A 6 -67.80 54.96 -35.01
N ALA A 7 -66.91 55.52 -34.20
CA ALA A 7 -65.50 55.65 -34.55
C ALA A 7 -64.84 54.27 -34.48
N ILE A 8 -64.46 53.73 -35.64
CA ILE A 8 -63.62 52.53 -35.73
C ILE A 8 -62.21 52.96 -35.33
N GLY A 9 -61.81 52.68 -34.10
CA GLY A 9 -60.44 52.88 -33.63
C GLY A 9 -59.52 51.90 -34.35
N ASN A 10 -58.50 52.43 -35.05
CA ASN A 10 -57.44 51.62 -35.63
C ASN A 10 -56.77 50.80 -34.53
N ALA A 11 -56.78 49.47 -34.65
CA ALA A 11 -55.99 48.60 -33.78
C ALA A 11 -54.50 48.95 -33.95
N LYS A 12 -53.92 49.64 -32.95
CA LYS A 12 -52.47 49.81 -32.85
C LYS A 12 -51.85 48.42 -32.73
N ARG A 13 -51.29 47.88 -33.83
CA ARG A 13 -50.26 46.84 -33.74
C ARG A 13 -49.03 47.49 -33.13
N THR A 14 -48.83 47.32 -31.83
CA THR A 14 -47.51 47.50 -31.23
C THR A 14 -46.63 46.40 -31.80
N ARG A 15 -45.80 46.73 -32.80
CA ARG A 15 -44.64 45.90 -33.14
C ARG A 15 -43.63 46.10 -32.02
N GLU A 16 -43.82 45.38 -30.93
CA GLU A 16 -42.79 45.22 -29.91
C GLU A 16 -41.75 44.24 -30.48
N ALA A 17 -40.83 44.78 -31.26
CA ALA A 17 -39.65 44.06 -31.73
C ALA A 17 -38.47 44.45 -30.83
N PHE A 18 -37.73 43.46 -30.36
CA PHE A 18 -36.52 43.68 -29.56
C PHE A 18 -35.53 44.57 -30.32
N THR A 19 -34.99 45.55 -29.63
CA THR A 19 -33.93 46.41 -30.15
C THR A 19 -32.64 45.62 -30.30
N LEU A 20 -31.77 46.05 -31.22
CA LEU A 20 -30.47 45.39 -31.46
C LEU A 20 -29.61 45.35 -30.19
N ALA A 21 -29.72 46.37 -29.33
CA ALA A 21 -29.06 46.41 -28.03
C ALA A 21 -29.59 45.35 -27.07
N GLU A 22 -30.91 45.16 -26.97
CA GLU A 22 -31.52 44.10 -26.15
C GLU A 22 -31.12 42.70 -26.63
N LEU A 23 -31.00 42.50 -27.94
CA LEU A 23 -30.56 41.23 -28.52
C LEU A 23 -29.09 40.94 -28.20
N LEU A 24 -28.22 41.96 -28.25
CA LEU A 24 -26.79 41.86 -27.92
C LEU A 24 -26.58 41.57 -26.42
N VAL A 25 -27.32 42.26 -25.55
CA VAL A 25 -27.33 42.02 -24.10
C VAL A 25 -27.85 40.61 -23.79
N SER A 26 -28.91 40.15 -24.47
CA SER A 26 -29.46 38.81 -24.28
C SER A 26 -28.46 37.72 -24.67
N ILE A 27 -27.77 37.86 -25.81
CA ILE A 27 -26.72 36.92 -26.23
C ILE A 27 -25.56 36.91 -25.24
N LEU A 28 -25.15 38.08 -24.74
CA LEU A 28 -24.08 38.19 -23.75
C LEU A 28 -24.46 37.49 -22.43
N ILE A 29 -25.69 37.71 -21.94
CA ILE A 29 -26.19 37.04 -20.73
C ILE A 29 -26.29 35.53 -20.96
N ILE A 30 -26.83 35.07 -22.09
CA ILE A 30 -26.90 33.64 -22.42
C ILE A 30 -25.50 33.03 -22.49
N GLY A 31 -24.55 33.70 -23.16
CA GLY A 31 -23.17 33.26 -23.23
C GLY A 31 -22.52 33.13 -21.85
N LEU A 32 -22.78 34.10 -20.96
CA LEU A 32 -22.27 34.08 -19.60
C LEU A 32 -22.92 32.96 -18.77
N ILE A 33 -24.24 32.73 -18.91
CA ILE A 33 -24.93 31.62 -18.25
C ILE A 33 -24.41 30.26 -18.73
N VAL A 34 -24.23 30.08 -20.04
CA VAL A 34 -23.67 28.84 -20.62
C VAL A 34 -22.24 28.62 -20.13
N PHE A 35 -21.43 29.67 -20.06
CA PHE A 35 -20.07 29.59 -19.54
C PHE A 35 -20.04 29.19 -18.06
N VAL A 36 -20.88 29.83 -17.23
CA VAL A 36 -21.01 29.47 -15.80
C VAL A 36 -21.50 28.02 -15.65
N ALA A 37 -22.49 27.60 -16.43
CA ALA A 37 -22.99 26.22 -16.39
C ALA A 37 -21.90 25.21 -16.81
N ALA A 38 -21.11 25.51 -17.84
CA ALA A 38 -20.00 24.66 -18.28
C ALA A 38 -18.89 24.58 -17.23
N GLN A 39 -18.57 25.69 -16.56
CA GLN A 39 -17.62 25.70 -15.44
C GLN A 39 -18.13 24.90 -14.25
N LEU A 40 -19.40 25.05 -13.87
CA LEU A 40 -20.02 24.28 -12.79
C LEU A 40 -20.00 22.78 -13.08
N MET A 41 -20.36 22.37 -14.30
CA MET A 41 -20.29 20.97 -14.73
C MET A 41 -18.86 20.42 -14.72
N SER A 42 -17.88 21.22 -15.17
CA SER A 42 -16.47 20.83 -15.16
C SER A 42 -15.94 20.65 -13.74
N ASN A 43 -16.25 21.59 -12.84
CA ASN A 43 -15.85 21.54 -11.43
C ASN A 43 -16.53 20.36 -10.71
N ALA A 44 -17.83 20.15 -10.92
CA ALA A 44 -18.56 19.01 -10.36
C ALA A 44 -17.97 17.67 -10.82
N SER A 45 -17.63 17.56 -12.11
CA SER A 45 -16.98 16.37 -12.67
C SER A 45 -15.59 16.12 -12.07
N ALA A 46 -14.80 17.18 -11.89
CA ALA A 46 -13.48 17.08 -11.25
C ALA A 46 -13.60 16.61 -9.79
N ILE A 47 -14.49 17.22 -9.00
CA ILE A 47 -14.74 16.84 -7.60
C ILE A 47 -15.22 15.39 -7.51
N SER A 48 -16.18 14.99 -8.35
CA SER A 48 -16.70 13.62 -8.35
C SER A 48 -15.62 12.59 -8.71
N ARG A 49 -14.74 12.89 -9.68
CA ARG A 49 -13.63 12.00 -10.05
C ARG A 49 -12.62 11.86 -8.92
N THR A 50 -12.23 12.96 -8.28
CA THR A 50 -11.32 12.94 -7.13
C THR A 50 -11.92 12.17 -5.96
N GLY A 51 -13.21 12.40 -5.65
CA GLY A 51 -13.93 11.65 -4.63
C GLY A 51 -13.93 10.14 -4.90
N GLN A 52 -14.19 9.73 -6.14
CA GLN A 52 -14.20 8.32 -6.52
C GLN A 52 -12.80 7.67 -6.42
N LYS A 53 -11.74 8.41 -6.74
CA LYS A 53 -10.35 7.94 -6.55
C LYS A 53 -10.06 7.66 -5.08
N HIS A 54 -10.43 8.57 -4.18
CA HIS A 54 -10.19 8.39 -2.74
C HIS A 54 -11.02 7.25 -2.16
N VAL A 55 -12.30 7.14 -2.55
CA VAL A 55 -13.14 6.00 -2.13
C VAL A 55 -12.52 4.67 -2.56
N SER A 56 -11.95 4.60 -3.76
CA SER A 56 -11.28 3.38 -4.25
C SER A 56 -10.02 3.05 -3.46
N THR A 57 -9.16 4.03 -3.17
CA THR A 57 -7.93 3.79 -2.38
C THR A 57 -8.25 3.42 -0.93
N ASP A 58 -9.22 4.09 -0.31
CA ASP A 58 -9.69 3.80 1.05
C ASP A 58 -10.28 2.40 1.16
N THR A 59 -11.11 2.01 0.19
CA THR A 59 -11.74 0.68 0.16
C THR A 59 -10.67 -0.40 0.06
N GLN A 60 -9.70 -0.21 -0.83
CA GLN A 60 -8.58 -1.15 -1.00
C GLN A 60 -7.71 -1.25 0.25
N ALA A 61 -7.31 -0.12 0.82
CA ALA A 61 -6.49 -0.07 2.03
C ALA A 61 -7.20 -0.78 3.19
N ARG A 62 -8.51 -0.56 3.36
CA ARG A 62 -9.31 -1.23 4.37
C ARG A 62 -9.32 -2.74 4.20
N VAL A 63 -9.58 -3.25 2.99
CA VAL A 63 -9.59 -4.69 2.71
C VAL A 63 -8.24 -5.34 3.04
N VAL A 64 -7.14 -4.71 2.62
CA VAL A 64 -5.78 -5.18 2.88
C VAL A 64 -5.49 -5.21 4.39
N LEU A 65 -5.74 -4.10 5.09
CA LEU A 65 -5.43 -3.97 6.50
C LEU A 65 -6.34 -4.83 7.39
N ASP A 66 -7.61 -5.03 7.01
CA ASP A 66 -8.51 -5.95 7.71
C ASP A 66 -8.07 -7.41 7.53
N ARG A 67 -7.55 -7.76 6.35
CA ARG A 67 -6.97 -9.10 6.16
C ARG A 67 -5.73 -9.32 7.01
N MET A 68 -4.82 -8.33 7.06
CA MET A 68 -3.66 -8.35 7.94
C MET A 68 -4.07 -8.46 9.41
N ALA A 69 -5.12 -7.75 9.84
CA ALA A 69 -5.63 -7.84 11.21
C ALA A 69 -5.99 -9.27 11.59
N LEU A 70 -6.70 -10.00 10.71
CA LEU A 70 -7.08 -11.39 10.95
C LEU A 70 -5.86 -12.30 11.07
N ASP A 71 -4.89 -12.18 10.15
CA ASP A 71 -3.71 -13.04 10.15
C ASP A 71 -2.80 -12.76 11.38
N PHE A 72 -2.59 -11.48 11.73
CA PHE A 72 -1.80 -11.08 12.90
C PHE A 72 -2.46 -11.45 14.23
N ALA A 73 -3.79 -11.31 14.34
CA ALA A 73 -4.52 -11.69 15.54
C ALA A 73 -4.37 -13.19 15.87
N GLN A 74 -4.28 -14.02 14.83
CA GLN A 74 -4.14 -15.48 14.95
C GLN A 74 -2.70 -15.99 14.72
N MET A 75 -1.73 -15.09 14.67
CA MET A 75 -0.31 -15.44 14.55
C MET A 75 0.12 -16.36 15.70
N LEU A 76 0.82 -17.44 15.36
CA LEU A 76 1.35 -18.38 16.32
C LEU A 76 2.53 -17.74 17.07
N LYS A 77 2.39 -17.53 18.38
CA LYS A 77 3.38 -16.84 19.23
C LYS A 77 4.17 -17.83 20.10
N ARG A 78 4.81 -18.80 19.46
CA ARG A 78 5.64 -19.81 20.14
C ARG A 78 7.13 -19.54 19.94
N ILE A 79 7.95 -20.02 20.86
CA ILE A 79 9.41 -19.87 20.81
C ILE A 79 10.11 -20.94 19.95
N ASP A 80 9.40 -22.01 19.61
CA ASP A 80 9.91 -23.15 18.85
C ASP A 80 9.49 -23.13 17.38
N VAL A 81 8.81 -22.06 16.94
CA VAL A 81 8.48 -21.82 15.53
C VAL A 81 9.30 -20.66 14.99
N ASP A 82 9.52 -20.68 13.69
CA ASP A 82 10.23 -19.63 12.98
C ASP A 82 9.32 -18.44 12.64
N TYR A 83 9.92 -17.25 12.57
CA TYR A 83 9.30 -16.01 12.10
C TYR A 83 10.24 -15.36 11.12
N TYR A 84 9.78 -15.17 9.89
CA TYR A 84 10.50 -14.38 8.91
C TYR A 84 10.08 -12.92 9.05
N VAL A 85 10.81 -12.19 9.89
CA VAL A 85 10.50 -10.80 10.25
C VAL A 85 11.78 -9.95 10.26
N LYS A 86 11.63 -8.62 10.16
CA LYS A 86 12.69 -7.62 10.10
C LYS A 86 13.64 -7.75 11.28
N GLN A 87 14.94 -7.86 11.03
CA GLN A 87 16.01 -7.95 12.03
C GLN A 87 17.35 -7.49 11.42
N PRO A 88 18.33 -7.04 12.22
CA PRO A 88 19.56 -6.42 11.72
C PRO A 88 20.49 -7.35 10.97
N ASN A 89 20.49 -8.64 11.31
CA ASN A 89 21.33 -9.65 10.68
C ASN A 89 20.49 -10.90 10.36
N GLY A 90 20.75 -11.54 9.22
CA GLY A 90 20.03 -12.73 8.76
C GLY A 90 18.66 -12.48 8.13
N TYR A 91 18.13 -11.25 8.16
CA TYR A 91 16.99 -10.87 7.33
C TYR A 91 17.46 -10.58 5.91
N THR A 92 17.05 -11.43 4.98
CA THR A 92 17.32 -11.31 3.54
C THR A 92 16.13 -10.69 2.78
N GLY A 93 15.14 -10.15 3.49
CA GLY A 93 13.80 -9.82 2.98
C GLY A 93 13.72 -8.55 2.16
N HIS A 94 14.80 -8.24 1.44
CA HIS A 94 14.83 -7.23 0.41
C HIS A 94 15.14 -7.91 -0.90
N GLY A 95 14.40 -7.54 -1.93
CA GLY A 95 14.85 -7.81 -3.28
C GLY A 95 16.19 -7.17 -3.62
N ASN A 96 16.68 -6.16 -2.84
CA ASN A 96 17.96 -5.46 -3.01
C ASN A 96 18.49 -4.68 -1.76
N GLY A 97 18.66 -5.34 -0.61
CA GLY A 97 19.40 -4.79 0.55
C GLY A 97 18.66 -3.80 1.47
N HIS A 98 18.89 -3.93 2.79
CA HIS A 98 18.44 -3.01 3.84
C HIS A 98 19.16 -1.67 3.70
N GLY A 99 18.41 -0.65 3.34
CA GLY A 99 18.95 0.62 2.92
C GLY A 99 18.49 1.83 3.71
N TRP A 100 17.77 1.70 4.82
CA TRP A 100 17.25 2.86 5.55
C TRP A 100 16.38 3.78 4.64
N GLY A 101 15.89 3.27 3.49
CA GLY A 101 15.08 3.95 2.47
C GLY A 101 15.50 5.35 2.00
N HIS A 102 16.74 5.55 1.55
CA HIS A 102 17.19 6.85 1.02
C HIS A 102 17.97 6.75 -0.31
N HIS A 103 17.63 5.78 -1.16
CA HIS A 103 18.24 5.58 -2.47
C HIS A 103 19.78 5.30 -2.47
N LEU A 104 20.39 4.98 -1.33
CA LEU A 104 21.84 4.75 -1.21
C LEU A 104 22.24 3.31 -1.63
N ASN A 105 22.64 3.12 -2.89
CA ASN A 105 23.15 1.85 -3.46
C ASN A 105 22.07 0.76 -3.74
N GLY A 106 21.06 1.06 -4.56
CA GLY A 106 20.19 0.03 -5.13
C GLY A 106 18.98 -0.38 -4.28
N GLN A 107 18.51 0.52 -3.41
CA GLN A 107 17.54 0.28 -2.35
C GLN A 107 16.08 0.27 -2.84
N LEU A 108 15.67 -0.79 -3.52
CA LEU A 108 14.41 -0.83 -4.29
C LEU A 108 13.26 -1.62 -3.63
N GLY A 109 13.37 -2.00 -2.34
CA GLY A 109 12.53 -3.07 -1.78
C GLY A 109 11.53 -2.63 -0.71
N SER A 110 10.24 -2.93 -0.90
CA SER A 110 9.27 -3.01 0.21
C SER A 110 9.59 -4.16 1.16
N ASP A 111 9.12 -4.03 2.39
CA ASP A 111 9.25 -5.06 3.41
C ASP A 111 8.59 -6.39 3.01
N GLN A 112 9.03 -7.46 3.68
CA GLN A 112 8.44 -8.78 3.61
C GLN A 112 8.28 -9.35 5.02
N ILE A 113 7.23 -10.13 5.20
CA ILE A 113 6.98 -10.80 6.47
C ILE A 113 6.35 -12.16 6.20
N ALA A 114 6.77 -13.20 6.92
CA ALA A 114 6.13 -14.52 6.90
C ALA A 114 6.09 -15.15 8.29
N PHE A 115 4.98 -15.82 8.59
CA PHE A 115 4.72 -16.42 9.90
C PHE A 115 3.63 -17.49 9.81
N PHE A 116 3.57 -18.35 10.82
CA PHE A 116 2.46 -19.29 10.98
C PHE A 116 1.27 -18.63 11.66
N THR A 117 0.05 -18.96 11.22
CA THR A 117 -1.20 -18.44 11.78
C THR A 117 -2.28 -19.51 11.84
N GLN A 118 -3.29 -19.35 12.69
CA GLN A 118 -4.47 -20.23 12.80
C GLN A 118 -5.61 -19.86 11.84
N VAL A 119 -5.33 -19.01 10.84
CA VAL A 119 -6.27 -18.70 9.77
C VAL A 119 -6.26 -19.83 8.72
N PRO A 120 -7.42 -20.22 8.16
CA PRO A 120 -7.47 -21.16 7.03
C PRO A 120 -6.64 -20.66 5.84
N GLY A 121 -5.82 -21.55 5.26
CA GLY A 121 -5.12 -21.32 3.99
C GLY A 121 -5.59 -22.29 2.91
N TYR A 122 -5.00 -22.17 1.71
CA TYR A 122 -5.24 -23.09 0.62
C TYR A 122 -4.54 -24.42 0.89
N TYR A 123 -5.30 -25.51 1.00
CA TYR A 123 -4.77 -26.83 1.30
C TYR A 123 -4.59 -27.66 0.02
N PRO A 124 -3.52 -28.47 -0.06
CA PRO A 124 -3.55 -29.67 -0.89
C PRO A 124 -4.58 -30.66 -0.33
N SER A 125 -5.02 -31.64 -1.14
CA SER A 125 -5.92 -32.71 -0.67
C SER A 125 -5.32 -33.48 0.52
N GLY A 126 -6.12 -33.78 1.54
CA GLY A 126 -5.69 -34.57 2.70
C GLY A 126 -6.29 -34.07 4.02
N ALA A 127 -5.82 -34.61 5.14
CA ALA A 127 -6.25 -34.17 6.47
C ALA A 127 -5.58 -32.82 6.83
N GLN A 128 -6.39 -31.78 6.86
CA GLN A 128 -5.99 -30.39 7.05
C GLN A 128 -5.73 -30.11 8.54
N SER A 129 -4.61 -29.45 8.87
CA SER A 129 -4.42 -28.86 10.20
C SER A 129 -5.17 -27.52 10.29
N PRO A 130 -5.30 -26.89 11.46
CA PRO A 130 -5.85 -25.53 11.55
C PRO A 130 -4.82 -24.44 11.23
N TYR A 131 -3.57 -24.81 10.91
CA TYR A 131 -2.47 -23.86 10.72
C TYR A 131 -2.19 -23.60 9.25
N SER A 132 -1.86 -22.36 8.93
CA SER A 132 -1.33 -21.96 7.63
C SER A 132 -0.04 -21.16 7.77
N LEU A 133 0.78 -21.22 6.72
CA LEU A 133 1.85 -20.25 6.49
C LEU A 133 1.25 -19.06 5.76
N VAL A 134 1.43 -17.86 6.31
CA VAL A 134 1.07 -16.60 5.67
C VAL A 134 2.32 -15.78 5.41
N ALA A 135 2.36 -15.11 4.26
CA ALA A 135 3.39 -14.14 3.95
C ALA A 135 2.83 -12.93 3.21
N TYR A 136 3.44 -11.77 3.42
CA TYR A 136 3.12 -10.52 2.73
C TYR A 136 4.36 -9.96 2.06
N ARG A 137 4.22 -9.48 0.82
CA ARG A 137 5.27 -8.77 0.09
C ARG A 137 4.66 -7.87 -0.97
N VAL A 138 5.38 -6.84 -1.39
CA VAL A 138 5.13 -6.20 -2.68
C VAL A 138 5.97 -6.93 -3.73
N ASN A 139 5.35 -7.42 -4.80
CA ASN A 139 6.06 -8.15 -5.83
C ASN A 139 7.04 -7.24 -6.60
N GLN A 140 8.29 -7.69 -6.74
CA GLN A 140 9.38 -6.93 -7.37
C GLN A 140 9.98 -7.65 -8.59
N SER A 141 10.11 -6.93 -9.72
CA SER A 141 10.80 -7.37 -10.96
C SER A 141 11.22 -6.18 -11.80
N SER A 142 11.72 -6.44 -13.01
CA SER A 142 11.98 -5.43 -14.03
C SER A 142 10.75 -4.54 -14.30
N SER A 143 11.03 -3.23 -14.41
CA SER A 143 10.07 -2.12 -14.64
C SER A 143 9.19 -2.24 -15.89
N THR A 144 9.39 -3.28 -16.71
CA THR A 144 8.72 -3.49 -18.00
C THR A 144 7.44 -4.33 -17.92
N ASN A 145 7.12 -4.95 -16.78
CA ASN A 145 5.93 -5.78 -16.61
C ASN A 145 4.89 -5.09 -15.69
N ARG A 146 3.64 -4.99 -16.17
CA ARG A 146 2.53 -4.28 -15.49
C ARG A 146 1.92 -5.07 -14.32
N ALA A 147 2.40 -6.29 -14.07
CA ALA A 147 1.95 -7.13 -12.96
C ALA A 147 2.64 -6.81 -11.63
N TRP A 148 3.73 -6.05 -11.63
CA TRP A 148 4.61 -5.83 -10.47
C TRP A 148 4.22 -4.63 -9.63
N MET A 149 4.90 -4.38 -8.50
CA MET A 149 4.60 -3.31 -7.55
C MET A 149 3.17 -3.35 -7.01
N LYS A 150 2.72 -4.55 -6.63
CA LYS A 150 1.42 -4.85 -6.04
C LYS A 150 1.64 -5.66 -4.77
N LEU A 151 0.87 -5.35 -3.73
CA LEU A 151 0.89 -6.15 -2.52
C LEU A 151 0.22 -7.50 -2.78
N GLU A 152 0.99 -8.54 -2.49
CA GLU A 152 0.58 -9.92 -2.55
C GLU A 152 0.57 -10.54 -1.16
N ARG A 153 -0.32 -11.50 -0.98
CA ARG A 153 -0.43 -12.31 0.22
C ARG A 153 -0.36 -13.78 -0.17
N LEU A 154 0.37 -14.54 0.62
CA LEU A 154 0.37 -15.99 0.57
C LEU A 154 -0.43 -16.55 1.73
N SER A 155 -1.12 -17.67 1.49
CA SER A 155 -1.80 -18.42 2.55
C SER A 155 -1.85 -19.90 2.21
N ARG A 156 -0.82 -20.62 2.64
CA ARG A 156 -0.70 -22.05 2.42
C ARG A 156 -1.17 -22.81 3.64
N GLY A 157 -2.25 -23.57 3.51
CA GLY A 157 -2.72 -24.49 4.55
C GLY A 157 -1.72 -25.63 4.74
N LEU A 158 -1.42 -25.96 6.00
CA LEU A 158 -0.46 -27.01 6.37
C LEU A 158 -1.21 -28.28 6.78
N LEU A 159 -0.84 -29.43 6.22
CA LEU A 159 -1.46 -30.71 6.62
C LEU A 159 -0.98 -31.13 8.02
N TRP A 160 -1.72 -32.04 8.66
CA TRP A 160 -1.22 -32.72 9.85
C TRP A 160 0.06 -33.51 9.52
N ASN A 161 0.92 -33.65 10.52
CA ASN A 161 2.10 -34.52 10.38
C ASN A 161 1.66 -35.97 10.09
N GLY A 162 2.38 -36.64 9.19
CA GLY A 162 2.08 -38.02 8.78
C GLY A 162 0.99 -38.19 7.71
N VAL A 163 0.37 -37.10 7.22
CA VAL A 163 -0.64 -37.17 6.15
C VAL A 163 -0.03 -37.46 4.78
N SER A 164 1.15 -36.93 4.51
CA SER A 164 1.87 -37.12 3.25
C SER A 164 3.38 -37.06 3.49
N ASN A 165 4.13 -37.85 2.71
CA ASN A 165 5.60 -37.79 2.68
C ASN A 165 6.13 -36.66 1.77
N THR A 166 5.26 -35.98 1.03
CA THR A 166 5.61 -34.91 0.08
C THR A 166 5.15 -33.53 0.53
N ASN A 167 4.16 -33.43 1.42
CA ASN A 167 3.70 -32.15 1.95
C ASN A 167 4.37 -31.87 3.29
N THR A 168 5.11 -30.76 3.38
CA THR A 168 5.69 -30.30 4.63
C THR A 168 4.59 -29.82 5.60
N PRO A 169 4.47 -30.39 6.81
CA PRO A 169 3.54 -29.92 7.84
C PRO A 169 4.07 -28.64 8.52
N LEU A 170 3.42 -28.19 9.60
CA LEU A 170 4.01 -27.20 10.50
C LEU A 170 5.38 -27.70 10.99
N VAL A 171 6.40 -26.86 10.82
CA VAL A 171 7.77 -27.16 11.25
C VAL A 171 8.16 -26.35 12.47
N PHE A 172 9.10 -26.90 13.23
CA PHE A 172 9.69 -26.29 14.41
C PHE A 172 11.19 -26.11 14.19
N LEU A 173 11.77 -25.17 14.92
CA LEU A 173 13.19 -24.90 14.87
C LEU A 173 14.01 -26.17 15.19
N PRO A 174 15.15 -26.39 14.53
CA PRO A 174 15.87 -25.45 13.66
C PRO A 174 15.39 -25.41 12.20
N LEU A 175 14.30 -26.11 11.84
CA LEU A 175 13.70 -25.94 10.52
C LEU A 175 13.02 -24.56 10.45
N THR A 176 13.36 -23.80 9.43
CA THR A 176 12.90 -22.42 9.22
C THR A 176 11.92 -22.34 8.06
N ILE A 177 11.10 -21.29 8.03
CA ILE A 177 10.22 -20.99 6.90
C ILE A 177 11.06 -20.88 5.63
N GLY A 178 12.21 -20.19 5.69
CA GLY A 178 13.07 -20.01 4.53
C GLY A 178 13.71 -21.29 3.99
N SER A 179 13.93 -22.33 4.82
CA SER A 179 14.45 -23.61 4.32
C SER A 179 13.38 -24.51 3.72
N GLN A 180 12.15 -24.45 4.26
CA GLN A 180 11.05 -25.30 3.80
C GLN A 180 10.23 -24.68 2.67
N TRP A 181 10.05 -23.36 2.72
CA TRP A 181 9.30 -22.57 1.75
C TRP A 181 10.11 -21.34 1.34
N PRO A 182 11.21 -21.50 0.56
CA PRO A 182 12.05 -20.38 0.14
C PRO A 182 11.28 -19.26 -0.57
N TRP A 183 10.21 -19.61 -1.30
CA TRP A 183 9.32 -18.66 -1.97
C TRP A 183 8.56 -17.73 -1.02
N ALA A 184 8.35 -18.13 0.24
CA ALA A 184 7.64 -17.32 1.24
C ALA A 184 8.50 -16.15 1.75
N VAL A 185 9.81 -16.21 1.50
CA VAL A 185 10.83 -15.31 2.06
C VAL A 185 11.77 -14.73 1.00
N ASN A 186 11.59 -15.07 -0.28
CA ASN A 186 12.40 -14.58 -1.39
C ASN A 186 11.58 -13.62 -2.27
N ASN A 187 12.10 -12.41 -2.44
CA ASN A 187 11.53 -11.35 -3.28
C ASN A 187 12.59 -10.70 -4.20
N ASN A 188 13.64 -11.43 -4.59
CA ASN A 188 14.76 -10.90 -5.37
C ASN A 188 14.45 -10.73 -6.87
N THR A 189 14.99 -9.66 -7.46
CA THR A 189 15.07 -9.35 -8.90
C THR A 189 15.70 -10.45 -9.79
N THR A 190 16.38 -11.45 -9.23
CA THR A 190 16.90 -12.64 -9.96
C THR A 190 15.86 -13.74 -10.20
N CYS A 191 14.58 -13.47 -9.95
CA CYS A 191 13.47 -14.24 -10.53
C CYS A 191 13.44 -14.02 -12.05
N GLY A 192 14.38 -14.68 -12.74
CA GLY A 192 14.79 -14.40 -14.12
C GLY A 192 16.27 -14.68 -14.43
N GLY A 193 17.00 -15.44 -13.59
CA GLY A 193 18.31 -15.96 -13.99
C GLY A 193 18.15 -16.95 -15.15
N ASN A 194 18.66 -16.59 -16.34
CA ASN A 194 18.76 -17.39 -17.56
C ASN A 194 18.18 -18.82 -17.47
N SER A 195 16.97 -18.99 -18.01
CA SER A 195 16.26 -20.24 -18.34
C SER A 195 14.92 -20.44 -17.59
N GLY A 196 13.87 -19.77 -18.07
CA GLY A 196 12.49 -20.28 -18.02
C GLY A 196 11.65 -19.96 -16.77
N ASN A 197 10.64 -19.11 -16.96
CA ASN A 197 9.28 -19.22 -16.40
C ASN A 197 9.04 -19.44 -14.90
N ASN A 198 9.90 -19.01 -13.98
CA ASN A 198 9.55 -19.07 -12.55
C ASN A 198 9.34 -17.66 -11.98
N SER A 199 8.07 -17.34 -11.72
CA SER A 199 7.72 -16.47 -10.59
C SER A 199 8.54 -16.90 -9.36
N CYS A 200 8.90 -15.98 -8.44
CA CYS A 200 9.41 -16.38 -7.11
C CYS A 200 8.38 -17.20 -6.32
N ASP A 201 7.18 -17.37 -6.90
CA ASP A 201 6.09 -18.23 -6.54
C ASP A 201 5.76 -19.15 -7.74
N PRO A 202 6.53 -20.23 -7.96
CA PRO A 202 6.45 -21.07 -9.16
C PRO A 202 5.10 -21.76 -9.36
N ASP A 203 4.30 -21.88 -8.30
CA ASP A 203 3.02 -22.59 -8.29
C ASP A 203 1.81 -21.65 -8.07
N GLY A 204 2.02 -20.32 -7.99
CA GLY A 204 0.91 -19.35 -7.84
C GLY A 204 0.26 -19.32 -6.44
N PHE A 205 1.02 -19.58 -5.37
CA PHE A 205 0.58 -19.50 -3.98
C PHE A 205 0.34 -18.08 -3.46
N TYR A 206 0.87 -17.04 -4.11
CA TYR A 206 0.62 -15.64 -3.80
C TYR A 206 -0.58 -15.11 -4.59
N GLU A 207 -1.51 -14.49 -3.88
CA GLU A 207 -2.64 -13.75 -4.45
C GLU A 207 -2.39 -12.24 -4.32
N VAL A 208 -2.70 -11.48 -5.38
CA VAL A 208 -2.68 -10.02 -5.32
C VAL A 208 -3.87 -9.55 -4.50
N ILE A 209 -3.60 -9.02 -3.30
CA ILE A 209 -4.63 -8.49 -2.40
C ILE A 209 -4.72 -6.96 -2.45
N GLY A 210 -3.64 -6.30 -2.89
CA GLY A 210 -3.55 -4.85 -2.99
C GLY A 210 -2.99 -4.43 -4.35
N PRO A 211 -3.76 -4.50 -5.44
CA PRO A 211 -3.27 -4.10 -6.78
C PRO A 211 -2.81 -2.64 -6.91
N GLY A 212 -3.18 -1.77 -5.97
CA GLY A 212 -2.76 -0.37 -5.87
C GLY A 212 -1.77 -0.13 -4.74
N VAL A 213 -1.48 -1.13 -3.90
CA VAL A 213 -0.50 -1.01 -2.82
C VAL A 213 0.88 -1.30 -3.40
N PHE A 214 1.72 -0.27 -3.50
CA PHE A 214 3.03 -0.37 -4.16
C PHE A 214 4.21 -0.20 -3.20
N ARG A 215 3.94 0.24 -1.97
CA ARG A 215 4.90 0.31 -0.88
C ARG A 215 4.26 -0.32 0.36
N PHE A 216 5.01 -1.18 1.03
CA PHE A 216 4.63 -1.82 2.27
C PHE A 216 5.84 -1.77 3.20
N GLU A 217 5.60 -1.26 4.41
CA GLU A 217 6.59 -1.12 5.48
C GLU A 217 5.96 -1.53 6.79
N TYR A 218 6.74 -2.11 7.70
CA TYR A 218 6.30 -2.34 9.07
C TYR A 218 7.39 -2.08 10.10
N TYR A 219 6.94 -1.86 11.33
CA TYR A 219 7.76 -1.68 12.50
C TYR A 219 7.15 -2.39 13.70
N TYR A 220 7.93 -2.58 14.75
CA TYR A 220 7.47 -3.19 15.98
C TYR A 220 7.13 -2.11 16.99
N VAL A 221 6.03 -2.29 17.72
CA VAL A 221 5.80 -1.58 18.98
C VAL A 221 6.16 -2.56 20.09
N LEU A 222 7.19 -2.23 20.86
CA LEU A 222 7.64 -3.02 21.99
C LEU A 222 6.72 -2.82 23.21
N LYS A 223 6.70 -3.76 24.14
CA LYS A 223 5.94 -3.71 25.41
C LYS A 223 6.31 -2.52 26.32
N ASN A 224 7.45 -1.89 26.06
CA ASN A 224 7.86 -0.65 26.73
C ASN A 224 7.30 0.61 26.04
N GLY A 225 6.42 0.43 25.04
CA GLY A 225 5.78 1.49 24.25
C GLY A 225 6.64 2.10 23.15
N ARG A 226 7.87 1.62 22.90
CA ARG A 226 8.77 2.17 21.88
C ARG A 226 8.52 1.52 20.52
N ALA A 227 8.51 2.34 19.46
CA ALA A 227 8.60 1.85 18.10
C ALA A 227 10.06 1.43 17.78
N SER A 228 10.24 0.28 17.13
CA SER A 228 11.54 -0.32 16.86
C SER A 228 11.59 -0.99 15.48
N ASP A 229 12.76 -0.94 14.87
CA ASP A 229 13.10 -1.65 13.63
C ASP A 229 13.48 -3.12 13.91
N VAL A 230 13.53 -3.53 15.19
CA VAL A 230 13.84 -4.89 15.62
C VAL A 230 12.82 -5.41 16.65
N PRO A 231 12.60 -6.74 16.71
CA PRO A 231 11.58 -7.32 17.58
C PRO A 231 12.02 -7.52 19.04
N TRP A 232 13.03 -6.77 19.52
CA TRP A 232 13.51 -6.82 20.91
C TRP A 232 13.90 -5.44 21.43
N ASP A 233 13.94 -5.30 22.74
CA ASP A 233 14.48 -4.09 23.37
C ASP A 233 16.03 -4.11 23.32
N ARG A 234 16.61 -3.32 22.40
CA ARG A 234 18.07 -3.20 22.26
C ARG A 234 18.76 -2.68 23.53
N ASP A 235 18.08 -1.91 24.37
CA ASP A 235 18.68 -1.41 25.61
C ASP A 235 18.75 -2.52 26.67
N ALA A 236 17.72 -3.36 26.74
CA ALA A 236 17.71 -4.53 27.61
C ALA A 236 18.63 -5.65 27.09
N ARG A 237 18.85 -5.71 25.77
CA ARG A 237 19.62 -6.76 25.08
C ARG A 237 20.62 -6.16 24.07
N PRO A 238 21.65 -5.44 24.54
CA PRO A 238 22.59 -4.74 23.65
C PRO A 238 23.43 -5.66 22.78
N ASN A 239 23.60 -6.92 23.21
CA ASN A 239 24.35 -7.94 22.48
C ASN A 239 23.48 -8.74 21.50
N GLN A 240 22.15 -8.51 21.48
CA GLN A 240 21.26 -9.23 20.59
C GLN A 240 21.35 -8.68 19.17
N THR A 241 21.67 -9.56 18.22
CA THR A 241 21.87 -9.21 16.79
C THR A 241 20.94 -9.96 15.84
N THR A 242 20.32 -11.05 16.32
CA THR A 242 19.37 -11.88 15.57
C THR A 242 18.24 -12.33 16.51
N LEU A 243 17.15 -12.85 15.96
CA LEU A 243 16.08 -13.52 16.73
C LEU A 243 16.60 -14.68 17.60
N THR A 244 17.72 -15.29 17.23
CA THR A 244 18.24 -16.50 17.87
C THR A 244 19.41 -16.25 18.82
N ASN A 245 19.93 -15.02 18.95
CA ASN A 245 21.13 -14.73 19.75
C ASN A 245 21.02 -13.43 20.58
N PRO A 246 21.07 -13.49 21.93
CA PRO A 246 21.06 -14.71 22.74
C PRO A 246 19.70 -15.42 22.57
N GLN A 247 19.63 -16.73 22.81
CA GLN A 247 18.46 -17.57 22.51
C GLN A 247 17.18 -17.09 23.21
N SER A 248 16.47 -16.16 22.58
CA SER A 248 15.11 -15.76 22.88
C SER A 248 14.39 -15.65 21.55
N ILE A 249 14.05 -16.83 21.02
CA ILE A 249 13.43 -16.95 19.72
C ILE A 249 11.97 -16.51 19.87
N GLY A 250 11.61 -15.40 19.23
CA GLY A 250 10.22 -14.98 19.12
C GLY A 250 10.00 -13.48 19.25
N LEU A 251 8.74 -13.10 19.22
CA LEU A 251 8.24 -11.72 19.33
C LEU A 251 7.98 -11.34 20.81
N THR A 252 8.80 -11.84 21.73
CA THR A 252 8.54 -11.78 23.19
C THR A 252 8.45 -10.36 23.72
N ASP A 253 9.25 -9.43 23.19
CA ASP A 253 9.24 -8.03 23.62
C ASP A 253 8.27 -7.19 22.78
N VAL A 254 7.71 -7.75 21.71
CA VAL A 254 6.79 -7.06 20.81
C VAL A 254 5.39 -7.12 21.40
N GLU A 255 4.76 -5.95 21.46
CA GLU A 255 3.36 -5.77 21.83
C GLU A 255 2.46 -5.68 20.60
N ALA A 256 2.91 -5.00 19.55
CA ALA A 256 2.14 -4.83 18.32
C ALA A 256 3.05 -4.68 17.09
N ILE A 257 2.49 -4.87 15.90
CA ILE A 257 3.14 -4.55 14.62
C ILE A 257 2.42 -3.36 14.00
N GLY A 258 3.14 -2.28 13.75
CA GLY A 258 2.66 -1.15 12.95
C GLY A 258 2.94 -1.41 11.48
N VAL A 259 1.94 -1.29 10.62
CA VAL A 259 2.09 -1.42 9.17
C VAL A 259 1.71 -0.11 8.50
N VAL A 260 2.50 0.31 7.52
CA VAL A 260 2.26 1.49 6.68
C VAL A 260 2.28 1.07 5.21
N ILE A 261 1.28 1.52 4.46
CA ILE A 261 1.15 1.23 3.03
C ILE A 261 0.92 2.51 2.21
N ALA A 262 1.52 2.56 1.02
CA ALA A 262 1.23 3.60 0.02
C ALA A 262 0.35 3.03 -1.08
N VAL A 263 -0.75 3.72 -1.38
CA VAL A 263 -1.81 3.23 -2.27
C VAL A 263 -2.06 4.22 -3.40
N ILE A 264 -2.03 3.71 -4.63
CA ILE A 264 -2.39 4.42 -5.85
C ILE A 264 -3.70 3.85 -6.42
N ASN A 265 -4.60 4.72 -6.87
CA ASN A 265 -5.85 4.26 -7.52
C ASN A 265 -5.57 3.66 -8.90
N SER A 266 -6.49 2.81 -9.38
CA SER A 266 -6.33 2.07 -10.64
C SER A 266 -6.13 2.97 -11.87
N THR A 267 -6.81 4.11 -11.95
CA THR A 267 -6.69 5.06 -13.07
C THR A 267 -5.31 5.69 -13.12
N ASP A 268 -4.83 6.21 -12.00
CA ASP A 268 -3.51 6.84 -11.92
C ASP A 268 -2.40 5.81 -12.07
N ARG A 269 -2.63 4.58 -11.59
CA ARG A 269 -1.72 3.46 -11.82
C ARG A 269 -1.59 3.14 -13.32
N ALA A 270 -2.70 3.13 -14.04
CA ALA A 270 -2.69 2.90 -15.49
C ALA A 270 -1.92 4.01 -16.24
N ILE A 271 -1.95 5.26 -15.77
CA ILE A 271 -1.14 6.35 -16.33
C ILE A 271 0.36 6.04 -16.18
N ILE A 272 0.79 5.58 -15.01
CA ILE A 272 2.20 5.20 -14.79
C ILE A 272 2.57 3.98 -15.65
N ASP A 273 1.74 2.94 -15.65
CA ASP A 273 1.99 1.70 -16.39
C ASP A 273 1.98 1.88 -17.93
N ALA A 274 1.24 2.87 -18.43
CA ALA A 274 1.25 3.23 -19.86
C ALA A 274 2.56 3.92 -20.28
N ASN A 275 3.19 4.66 -19.35
CA ASN A 275 4.42 5.40 -19.60
C ASN A 275 5.70 4.63 -19.23
N ALA A 276 5.58 3.48 -18.58
CA ALA A 276 6.69 2.65 -18.11
C ALA A 276 7.69 2.22 -19.21
N ALA A 277 7.27 2.13 -20.48
CA ALA A 277 8.15 1.77 -21.60
C ALA A 277 9.01 2.94 -22.12
N ASN A 278 8.60 4.20 -21.87
CA ASN A 278 9.24 5.41 -22.40
C ASN A 278 9.99 6.20 -21.32
N LEU A 279 9.86 5.80 -20.06
CA LEU A 279 10.44 6.48 -18.93
C LEU A 279 11.49 5.57 -18.28
N ALA A 280 12.73 5.66 -18.75
CA ALA A 280 13.86 4.92 -18.19
C ALA A 280 14.00 5.10 -16.66
N ASN A 281 13.49 6.21 -16.11
CA ASN A 281 13.67 6.62 -14.71
C ASN A 281 12.38 7.08 -14.01
N ALA A 282 11.18 6.80 -14.54
CA ALA A 282 9.94 7.16 -13.84
C ALA A 282 9.01 5.97 -13.70
N SER A 283 9.54 5.02 -12.97
CA SER A 283 8.78 3.88 -12.52
C SER A 283 8.26 4.18 -11.12
N LEU A 284 7.08 3.66 -10.82
CA LEU A 284 6.55 3.61 -9.45
C LEU A 284 7.57 3.01 -8.45
N LEU A 285 8.51 2.21 -8.94
CA LEU A 285 9.64 1.67 -8.20
C LEU A 285 10.64 2.74 -7.74
N ASP A 286 10.91 3.74 -8.59
CA ASP A 286 11.80 4.85 -8.23
C ASP A 286 11.15 5.71 -7.14
N LEU A 287 9.86 6.07 -7.30
CA LEU A 287 9.12 6.75 -6.24
C LEU A 287 9.06 5.91 -4.95
N ALA A 288 8.84 4.60 -5.05
CA ALA A 288 8.83 3.72 -3.88
C ALA A 288 10.19 3.70 -3.16
N SER A 289 11.30 3.92 -3.86
CA SER A 289 12.64 4.02 -3.26
C SER A 289 12.88 5.34 -2.53
N ASP A 290 12.14 6.41 -2.86
CA ASP A 290 12.15 7.69 -2.14
C ASP A 290 11.33 7.65 -0.84
N LEU A 291 10.47 6.64 -0.69
CA LEU A 291 9.66 6.44 0.51
C LEU A 291 10.49 5.69 1.56
N ALA A 292 10.93 6.41 2.60
CA ALA A 292 11.87 5.91 3.59
C ALA A 292 11.47 4.61 4.31
N ASP A 293 12.44 3.79 4.68
CA ASP A 293 12.23 2.66 5.58
C ASP A 293 12.08 3.18 7.02
N PHE A 294 11.44 2.42 7.89
CA PHE A 294 11.48 2.71 9.31
C PHE A 294 12.90 2.50 9.87
N ALA A 295 13.56 3.59 10.24
CA ALA A 295 14.73 3.56 11.09
C ALA A 295 14.28 3.69 12.55
N GLY A 296 14.77 2.81 13.43
CA GLY A 296 14.33 2.75 14.84
C GLY A 296 14.32 4.10 15.57
N ALA A 297 13.50 4.20 16.62
CA ALA A 297 13.39 5.40 17.44
C ALA A 297 14.66 5.70 18.27
N HIS A 298 15.45 6.69 17.89
CA HIS A 298 16.64 7.13 18.63
C HIS A 298 16.27 8.20 19.67
N GLY A 299 15.70 7.81 20.81
CA GLY A 299 15.44 8.76 21.91
C GLY A 299 14.71 8.18 23.13
N ARG A 300 15.07 8.67 24.33
CA ARG A 300 14.42 8.35 25.62
C ARG A 300 13.23 9.29 25.88
N GLY A 301 12.23 8.79 26.61
CA GLY A 301 11.22 9.61 27.32
C GLY A 301 9.78 9.46 26.82
N VAL A 302 8.83 9.51 27.77
CA VAL A 302 7.39 9.67 27.52
C VAL A 302 7.19 11.01 26.80
N GLY A 303 6.79 10.96 25.53
CA GLY A 303 6.66 12.13 24.64
C GLY A 303 7.56 12.09 23.40
N ASN A 304 8.57 11.21 23.36
CA ASN A 304 9.31 10.91 22.12
C ASN A 304 8.71 9.68 21.40
N GLN A 305 8.03 8.74 22.09
CA GLN A 305 7.37 7.59 21.43
C GLN A 305 6.23 8.00 20.48
N THR A 306 5.52 9.09 20.79
CA THR A 306 4.52 9.74 19.92
C THR A 306 5.14 10.42 18.69
N ARG A 307 6.47 10.52 18.62
CA ARG A 307 7.19 11.08 17.49
C ARG A 307 7.52 10.05 16.42
N TYR A 308 7.39 8.75 16.72
CA TYR A 308 7.79 7.63 15.84
C TYR A 308 6.59 6.84 15.29
N ILE A 309 5.52 6.69 16.07
CA ILE A 309 4.22 6.23 15.52
C ILE A 309 3.65 7.40 14.70
N GLY A 310 3.42 7.19 13.41
CA GLY A 310 3.05 8.26 12.48
C GLY A 310 4.24 8.92 11.76
N GLN A 311 5.49 8.59 12.13
CA GLN A 311 6.65 9.21 11.49
C GLN A 311 6.81 8.78 10.04
N ILE A 312 6.70 7.48 9.76
CA ILE A 312 6.82 6.95 8.39
C ILE A 312 5.75 7.59 7.51
N GLU A 313 4.53 7.72 8.02
CA GLU A 313 3.42 8.36 7.34
C GLU A 313 3.77 9.81 6.98
N ASN A 314 4.26 10.59 7.96
CA ASN A 314 4.70 11.97 7.73
C ASN A 314 5.87 12.07 6.75
N ASP A 315 6.88 11.20 6.87
CA ASP A 315 8.06 11.19 6.00
C ASP A 315 7.66 10.85 4.55
N TRP A 316 6.75 9.89 4.36
CA TRP A 316 6.22 9.54 3.04
C TRP A 316 5.33 10.64 2.47
N GLU A 317 4.50 11.29 3.29
CA GLU A 317 3.71 12.45 2.87
C GLU A 317 4.60 13.61 2.42
N ASN A 318 5.68 13.91 3.14
CA ASN A 318 6.65 14.94 2.76
C ASN A 318 7.37 14.62 1.43
N THR A 319 7.74 13.35 1.22
CA THR A 319 8.29 12.91 -0.06
C THR A 319 7.28 13.11 -1.19
N LEU A 320 6.02 12.68 -1.00
CA LEU A 320 4.97 12.84 -2.00
C LEU A 320 4.65 14.30 -2.29
N GLU A 321 4.69 15.17 -1.29
CA GLU A 321 4.53 16.61 -1.46
C GLU A 321 5.67 17.19 -2.31
N THR A 322 6.91 16.81 -2.03
CA THR A 322 8.07 17.22 -2.81
C THR A 322 7.93 16.81 -4.28
N VAL A 323 7.59 15.54 -4.53
CA VAL A 323 7.37 15.02 -5.89
C VAL A 323 6.18 15.70 -6.58
N THR A 324 5.13 16.06 -5.82
CA THR A 324 3.99 16.81 -6.35
C THR A 324 4.39 18.23 -6.77
N GLN A 325 5.30 18.87 -6.04
CA GLN A 325 5.76 20.23 -6.37
C GLN A 325 6.77 20.25 -7.52
N THR A 326 7.71 19.30 -7.54
CA THR A 326 8.82 19.27 -8.52
C THR A 326 8.46 18.49 -9.79
N GLY A 327 7.53 17.54 -9.70
CA GLY A 327 7.30 16.53 -10.75
C GLY A 327 8.47 15.57 -10.92
N GLN A 328 9.35 15.46 -9.92
CA GLN A 328 10.59 14.69 -9.98
C GLN A 328 10.78 13.87 -8.71
N THR A 329 11.19 12.61 -8.87
CA THR A 329 11.75 11.78 -7.80
C THR A 329 13.15 12.26 -7.39
N SER A 330 13.71 11.73 -6.32
CA SER A 330 15.04 12.11 -5.84
C SER A 330 16.16 11.82 -6.87
N SER A 331 15.94 10.87 -7.78
CA SER A 331 16.84 10.53 -8.89
C SER A 331 16.78 11.52 -10.08
N GLY A 332 15.87 12.51 -10.03
CA GLY A 332 15.55 13.40 -11.15
C GLY A 332 14.60 12.78 -12.18
N GLY A 333 14.06 11.59 -11.91
CA GLY A 333 13.07 10.91 -12.73
C GLY A 333 11.72 11.63 -12.74
N TYR A 334 11.10 11.82 -13.91
CA TYR A 334 9.84 12.56 -14.01
C TYR A 334 8.63 11.77 -13.48
N PHE A 335 8.03 12.17 -12.37
CA PHE A 335 6.81 11.56 -11.88
C PHE A 335 5.61 12.53 -12.02
N PRO A 336 4.49 12.15 -12.66
CA PRO A 336 3.38 13.07 -12.88
C PRO A 336 2.83 13.67 -11.56
N PRO A 337 2.88 15.01 -11.36
CA PRO A 337 2.40 15.67 -10.14
C PRO A 337 0.95 15.33 -9.77
N ALA A 338 0.09 15.24 -10.79
CA ALA A 338 -1.32 14.90 -10.63
C ALA A 338 -1.53 13.46 -10.14
N VAL A 339 -0.58 12.56 -10.38
CA VAL A 339 -0.61 11.19 -9.86
C VAL A 339 -0.06 11.16 -8.44
N ALA A 340 1.06 11.85 -8.17
CA ALA A 340 1.68 11.92 -6.84
C ALA A 340 0.69 12.43 -5.79
N SER A 341 -0.01 13.53 -6.10
CA SER A 341 -1.04 14.13 -5.24
C SER A 341 -2.24 13.24 -4.91
N ASN A 342 -2.47 12.17 -5.68
CA ASN A 342 -3.57 11.22 -5.44
C ASN A 342 -3.13 9.95 -4.71
N ILE A 343 -1.84 9.78 -4.43
CA ILE A 343 -1.34 8.67 -3.61
C ILE A 343 -1.76 8.91 -2.16
N ARG A 344 -2.21 7.85 -1.50
CA ARG A 344 -2.66 7.89 -0.11
C ARG A 344 -1.81 6.96 0.75
N ILE A 345 -1.45 7.44 1.93
CA ILE A 345 -0.72 6.68 2.93
C ILE A 345 -1.68 6.24 4.01
N TYR A 346 -1.62 4.96 4.41
CA TYR A 346 -2.42 4.43 5.49
C TYR A 346 -1.54 3.66 6.46
N GLY A 347 -1.71 3.94 7.75
CA GLY A 347 -1.07 3.24 8.84
C GLY A 347 -2.10 2.49 9.70
N ARG A 348 -1.76 1.29 10.18
CA ARG A 348 -2.52 0.59 11.21
C ARG A 348 -1.59 -0.22 12.12
N THR A 349 -1.85 -0.14 13.42
CA THR A 349 -1.16 -0.93 14.44
C THR A 349 -2.01 -2.14 14.82
N PHE A 350 -1.41 -3.33 14.74
CA PHE A 350 -2.03 -4.61 15.03
C PHE A 350 -1.51 -5.18 16.35
N ASP A 351 -2.41 -5.32 17.33
CA ASP A 351 -2.07 -5.86 18.63
C ASP A 351 -1.66 -7.34 18.54
N LEU A 352 -0.51 -7.68 19.10
CA LEU A 352 0.00 -9.05 19.24
C LEU A 352 -0.21 -9.61 20.64
N LYS A 353 -0.99 -8.97 21.52
CA LYS A 353 -1.48 -9.62 22.74
C LYS A 353 -2.28 -10.86 22.35
N THR A 354 -1.98 -11.97 23.03
CA THR A 354 -2.86 -13.13 23.01
C THR A 354 -4.19 -12.69 23.62
N LEU A 355 -5.28 -12.74 22.84
CA LEU A 355 -6.61 -12.75 23.42
C LEU A 355 -6.63 -13.87 24.46
N SER A 356 -7.03 -13.56 25.69
CA SER A 356 -7.32 -14.59 26.69
C SER A 356 -8.35 -15.51 26.06
N THR A 357 -7.95 -16.71 25.66
CA THR A 357 -8.86 -17.75 25.21
C THR A 357 -9.85 -17.99 26.35
N PHE A 358 -11.13 -17.73 26.08
CA PHE A 358 -12.24 -18.08 26.96
C PHE A 358 -12.45 -19.60 26.96
#